data_AF-A0A842FSC0-F1
#
_entry.id   AF-A0A842FSC0-F1
#
_cell.length_a   1.000
_cell.length_b   1.000
_cell.length_c   1.000
_cell.angle_alpha   90.00
_cell.angle_beta   90.00
_cell.angle_gamma   90.00
#
_symmetry.space_group_name_H-M   'P 1'
#
loop_
_entity.id
_entity.type
_entity.pdbx_description
1 polymer ?
#
loop_
_entity_poly.entity_id
_entity_poly.type
_entity_poly.pdbx_seq_one_letter_code
_entity_poly.pdbx_strand_id
1 'polypeptide(L)'
;ELDINVLEFFYIQNNFKLVERDHLFKLFREQKQSLNEPFLLDLIAKYDEYLSRSNDPFAESLRHVLNISVEINRKQSFDIDSQEAKEIWERIAMQDVWYHNDIYLITKIFYTFPVDHAEKVIVRATEELKKYDNYPQIHLFKISFLLNCARHYILGGVPLRSKPHLIEAERLSRLHQVEISRITAHHLLAYSEFIEGFPKEAQQRVNRTTKVLNALESLNEFTPIDKDALNYNKIAADHSKEWNKFLSMQNSI
;
A
#
# COMPACT_ATOMS: atom_id res chain seq x y z
N GLU A 1 2.56 31.34 -25.79
CA GLU A 1 3.19 30.40 -24.85
C GLU A 1 2.91 28.99 -25.29
N LEU A 2 3.84 28.06 -25.09
CA LEU A 2 3.56 26.63 -25.26
C LEU A 2 2.80 26.16 -24.02
N ASP A 3 1.61 25.61 -24.21
CA ASP A 3 0.77 25.02 -23.15
C ASP A 3 1.26 23.59 -22.82
N ILE A 4 2.49 23.50 -22.32
CA ILE A 4 3.11 22.23 -21.89
C ILE A 4 3.69 22.41 -20.49
N ASN A 5 3.49 21.41 -19.63
CA ASN A 5 4.11 21.42 -18.31
C ASN A 5 5.58 20.96 -18.38
N VAL A 6 6.35 21.24 -17.33
CA VAL A 6 7.80 20.92 -17.27
C VAL A 6 8.08 19.42 -17.44
N LEU A 7 7.22 18.54 -16.91
CA LEU A 7 7.40 17.10 -17.03
C LEU A 7 7.22 16.64 -18.48
N GLU A 8 6.18 17.13 -19.15
CA GLU A 8 5.90 16.85 -20.55
C GLU A 8 7.00 17.38 -21.46
N PHE A 9 7.53 18.57 -21.17
CA PHE A 9 8.67 19.13 -21.89
C PHE A 9 9.88 18.18 -21.88
N PHE A 10 10.30 17.71 -20.69
CA PHE A 10 11.43 16.79 -20.58
C PHE A 10 11.15 15.42 -21.21
N TYR A 11 9.91 14.93 -21.14
CA TYR A 11 9.52 13.68 -21.78
C TYR A 11 9.65 13.77 -23.31
N ILE A 12 9.16 14.86 -23.92
CA ILE A 12 9.30 15.12 -25.36
C ILE A 12 10.78 15.30 -25.74
N GLN A 13 11.52 16.10 -24.96
CA GLN A 13 12.95 16.30 -25.17
C GLN A 13 13.74 14.98 -25.14
N ASN A 14 13.32 14.03 -24.32
CA ASN A 14 13.91 12.70 -24.23
C ASN A 14 13.28 11.68 -25.19
N ASN A 15 12.76 12.14 -26.34
CA ASN A 15 12.15 11.30 -27.39
C ASN A 15 11.00 10.42 -26.88
N PHE A 16 10.12 10.97 -26.05
CA PHE A 16 9.00 10.26 -25.43
C PHE A 16 9.45 9.04 -24.61
N LYS A 17 10.58 9.18 -23.91
CA LYS A 17 11.08 8.18 -22.96
C LYS A 17 11.30 8.81 -21.61
N LEU A 18 11.11 8.03 -20.55
CA LEU A 18 11.53 8.43 -19.22
C LEU A 18 13.07 8.40 -19.15
N VAL A 19 13.64 9.32 -18.38
CA VAL A 19 15.04 9.17 -17.97
C VAL A 19 15.16 7.95 -17.07
N GLU A 20 16.35 7.36 -17.01
CA GLU A 20 16.58 6.08 -16.35
C GLU A 20 16.06 6.03 -14.91
N ARG A 21 16.34 7.08 -14.12
CA ARG A 21 15.86 7.22 -12.74
C ARG A 21 14.33 7.13 -12.63
N ASP A 22 13.62 7.84 -13.51
CA ASP A 22 12.16 7.85 -13.53
C ASP A 22 11.59 6.53 -14.06
N HIS A 23 12.31 5.87 -14.97
CA HIS A 23 11.98 4.53 -15.42
C HIS A 23 12.08 3.50 -14.28
N LEU A 24 13.16 3.54 -13.49
CA LEU A 24 13.32 2.69 -12.30
C LEU A 24 12.23 2.95 -11.27
N PHE A 25 11.89 4.23 -11.04
CA PHE A 25 10.80 4.57 -10.14
C PHE A 25 9.44 4.11 -10.66
N LYS A 26 9.20 4.18 -11.98
CA LYS A 26 8.02 3.60 -12.62
C LYS A 26 7.96 2.09 -12.39
N LEU A 27 9.03 1.35 -12.66
CA LEU A 27 9.11 -0.10 -12.44
C LEU A 27 8.83 -0.48 -10.97
N PHE A 28 9.39 0.27 -10.03
CA PHE A 28 9.13 0.10 -8.61
C PHE A 28 7.64 0.27 -8.27
N ARG A 29 6.98 1.31 -8.80
CA ARG A 29 5.54 1.55 -8.56
C ARG A 29 4.64 0.53 -9.23
N GLU A 30 5.05 0.02 -10.39
CA GLU A 30 4.29 -0.97 -11.18
C GLU A 30 4.51 -2.41 -10.70
N GLN A 31 5.22 -2.61 -9.59
CA GLN A 31 5.32 -3.91 -8.92
C GLN A 31 3.93 -4.37 -8.45
N LYS A 32 3.22 -5.11 -9.33
CA LYS A 32 1.86 -5.61 -9.07
C LYS A 32 1.81 -6.75 -8.05
N GLN A 33 2.94 -7.43 -7.82
CA GLN A 33 3.02 -8.58 -6.92
C GLN A 33 4.26 -8.44 -6.04
N SER A 34 4.08 -7.98 -4.82
CA SER A 34 5.14 -7.96 -3.80
C SER A 34 5.72 -9.33 -3.52
N LEU A 35 5.02 -10.43 -3.85
CA LEU A 35 5.43 -11.81 -3.62
C LEU A 35 6.25 -12.43 -4.76
N ASN A 36 6.44 -11.75 -5.90
CA ASN A 36 7.21 -12.27 -7.03
C ASN A 36 8.72 -12.03 -6.80
N GLU A 37 9.35 -12.89 -6.00
CA GLU A 37 10.76 -12.77 -5.65
C GLU A 37 11.71 -12.67 -6.86
N PRO A 38 11.58 -13.47 -7.94
CA PRO A 38 12.40 -13.30 -9.14
C PRO A 38 12.34 -11.88 -9.74
N PHE A 39 11.15 -11.28 -9.79
CA PHE A 39 10.99 -9.89 -10.25
C PHE A 39 11.68 -8.90 -9.31
N LEU A 40 11.56 -9.09 -7.98
CA LEU A 40 12.23 -8.22 -7.02
C LEU A 40 13.75 -8.27 -7.17
N LEU A 41 14.33 -9.46 -7.34
CA LEU A 41 15.77 -9.64 -7.49
C LEU A 41 16.29 -9.04 -8.80
N ASP A 42 15.56 -9.19 -9.91
CA ASP A 42 15.88 -8.52 -11.17
C ASP A 42 15.84 -6.99 -11.02
N LEU A 43 14.81 -6.47 -10.34
CA LEU A 43 14.70 -5.03 -10.11
C LEU A 43 15.82 -4.50 -9.20
N ILE A 44 16.19 -5.24 -8.13
CA ILE A 44 17.33 -4.91 -7.28
C ILE A 44 18.62 -4.81 -8.12
N ALA A 45 18.87 -5.76 -9.02
CA ALA A 45 20.04 -5.73 -9.88
C ALA A 45 20.09 -4.48 -10.77
N LYS A 46 18.93 -4.02 -11.29
CA LYS A 46 18.82 -2.77 -12.06
C LYS A 46 19.12 -1.53 -11.22
N TYR A 47 18.66 -1.50 -9.96
CA TYR A 47 19.01 -0.43 -9.03
C TYR A 47 20.50 -0.45 -8.69
N ASP A 48 21.10 -1.62 -8.45
CA ASP A 48 22.52 -1.77 -8.16
C ASP A 48 23.38 -1.30 -9.35
N GLU A 49 22.99 -1.63 -10.59
CA GLU A 49 23.64 -1.10 -11.81
C GLU A 49 23.56 0.43 -11.89
N TYR A 50 22.38 1.01 -11.66
CA TYR A 50 22.19 2.47 -11.67
C TYR A 50 23.00 3.19 -10.60
N LEU A 51 23.02 2.65 -9.38
CA LEU A 51 23.73 3.21 -8.22
C LEU A 51 25.25 3.07 -8.33
N SER A 52 25.75 2.10 -9.10
CA SER A 52 27.20 1.98 -9.38
C SER A 52 27.79 3.20 -10.11
N ARG A 53 26.93 4.00 -10.76
CA ARG A 53 27.29 5.18 -11.57
C ARG A 53 26.61 6.47 -11.12
N SER A 54 25.75 6.43 -10.11
CA SER A 54 24.94 7.57 -9.67
C SER A 54 24.86 7.63 -8.14
N ASN A 55 25.10 8.79 -7.55
CA ASN A 55 24.84 9.04 -6.14
C ASN A 55 23.41 9.55 -5.96
N ASP A 56 22.45 8.65 -5.77
CA ASP A 56 21.02 8.97 -5.58
C ASP A 56 20.46 8.30 -4.30
N PRO A 57 20.41 9.05 -3.18
CA PRO A 57 19.91 8.53 -1.90
C PRO A 57 18.45 8.05 -1.93
N PHE A 58 17.64 8.58 -2.85
CA PHE A 58 16.25 8.15 -3.00
C PHE A 58 16.18 6.79 -3.70
N ALA A 59 16.95 6.61 -4.78
CA ALA A 59 17.05 5.32 -5.46
C ALA A 59 17.66 4.24 -4.55
N GLU A 60 18.65 4.59 -3.73
CA GLU A 60 19.21 3.71 -2.70
C GLU A 60 18.15 3.28 -1.68
N SER A 61 17.33 4.23 -1.19
CA SER A 61 16.22 3.92 -0.27
C SER A 61 15.19 2.98 -0.91
N LEU A 62 14.84 3.17 -2.19
CA LEU A 62 13.94 2.26 -2.92
C LEU A 62 14.54 0.87 -3.08
N ARG A 63 15.84 0.77 -3.36
CA ARG A 63 16.59 -0.49 -3.41
C ARG A 63 16.54 -1.23 -2.07
N HIS A 64 16.70 -0.52 -0.96
CA HIS A 64 16.54 -1.11 0.38
C HIS A 64 15.11 -1.62 0.62
N VAL A 65 14.09 -0.87 0.21
CA VAL A 65 12.69 -1.32 0.28
C VAL A 65 12.44 -2.61 -0.50
N LEU A 66 13.07 -2.79 -1.66
CA LEU A 66 13.00 -4.05 -2.40
C LEU A 66 13.65 -5.20 -1.62
N ASN A 67 14.79 -4.97 -0.97
CA ASN A 67 15.47 -5.97 -0.15
C ASN A 67 14.60 -6.41 1.05
N ILE A 68 14.01 -5.43 1.74
CA ILE A 68 13.03 -5.64 2.81
C ILE A 68 11.85 -6.49 2.30
N SER A 69 11.35 -6.21 1.09
CA SER A 69 10.26 -6.97 0.49
C SER A 69 10.65 -8.43 0.21
N VAL A 70 11.88 -8.68 -0.26
CA VAL A 70 12.41 -10.03 -0.45
C VAL A 70 12.50 -10.77 0.89
N GLU A 71 12.99 -10.12 1.94
CA GLU A 71 13.10 -10.72 3.27
C GLU A 71 11.73 -11.13 3.82
N ILE A 72 10.74 -10.24 3.73
CA ILE A 72 9.35 -10.51 4.15
C ILE A 72 8.78 -11.71 3.39
N ASN A 73 9.01 -11.79 2.08
CA ASN A 73 8.55 -12.92 1.28
C ASN A 73 9.20 -14.22 1.72
N ARG A 74 10.51 -14.23 2.00
CA ARG A 74 11.20 -15.45 2.43
C ARG A 74 10.75 -15.91 3.82
N LYS A 75 10.56 -14.97 4.75
CA LYS A 75 10.11 -15.26 6.13
C LYS A 75 8.61 -15.48 6.24
N GLN A 76 7.83 -15.09 5.22
CA GLN A 76 6.37 -15.03 5.26
C GLN A 76 5.86 -14.25 6.50
N SER A 77 6.60 -13.21 6.89
CA SER A 77 6.34 -12.40 8.08
C SER A 77 6.82 -10.97 7.89
N PHE A 78 6.06 -10.02 8.45
CA PHE A 78 6.45 -8.62 8.53
C PHE A 78 7.32 -8.32 9.76
N ASP A 79 7.42 -9.27 10.69
CA ASP A 79 8.31 -9.19 11.86
C ASP A 79 9.75 -9.44 11.42
N ILE A 80 10.36 -8.39 10.86
CA ILE A 80 11.74 -8.38 10.41
C ILE A 80 12.47 -7.22 11.08
N ASP A 81 13.64 -7.53 11.65
CA ASP A 81 14.52 -6.50 12.20
C ASP A 81 15.39 -5.92 11.08
N SER A 82 14.80 -5.05 10.25
CA SER A 82 15.54 -4.39 9.16
C SER A 82 16.22 -3.13 9.65
N GLN A 83 17.56 -3.17 9.64
CA GLN A 83 18.39 -2.00 9.91
C GLN A 83 18.18 -0.91 8.86
N GLU A 84 17.98 -1.29 7.60
CA GLU A 84 17.74 -0.36 6.50
C GLU A 84 16.40 0.40 6.67
N ALA A 85 15.36 -0.26 7.17
CA ALA A 85 14.09 0.40 7.51
C ALA A 85 14.31 1.46 8.60
N LYS A 86 15.08 1.13 9.64
CA LYS A 86 15.40 2.08 10.72
C LYS A 86 16.19 3.28 10.20
N GLU A 87 17.19 3.06 9.36
CA GLU A 87 18.01 4.13 8.77
C GLU A 87 17.20 5.07 7.88
N ILE A 88 16.30 4.53 7.05
CA ILE A 88 15.38 5.34 6.24
C ILE A 88 14.46 6.17 7.16
N TRP A 89 13.91 5.55 8.20
CA TRP A 89 13.06 6.24 9.17
C TRP A 89 13.81 7.37 9.88
N GLU A 90 14.97 7.10 10.45
CA GLU A 90 15.77 8.07 11.19
C GLU A 90 16.16 9.26 10.31
N ARG A 91 16.63 9.01 9.08
CA ARG A 91 16.98 10.05 8.11
C ARG A 91 15.80 10.96 7.79
N ILE A 92 14.63 10.39 7.50
CA ILE A 92 13.43 11.16 7.15
C ILE A 92 12.88 11.88 8.39
N ALA A 93 12.89 11.23 9.56
CA ALA A 93 12.40 11.80 10.81
C ALA A 93 13.21 13.02 11.27
N MET A 94 14.48 13.15 10.88
CA MET A 94 15.29 14.33 11.18
C MET A 94 14.98 15.55 10.30
N GLN A 95 14.19 15.40 9.24
CA GLN A 95 13.86 16.51 8.34
C GLN A 95 12.73 17.38 8.91
N ASP A 96 12.86 18.70 8.74
CA ASP A 96 11.83 19.68 9.09
C ASP A 96 10.61 19.60 8.15
N VAL A 97 10.85 19.25 6.88
CA VAL A 97 9.82 19.15 5.85
C VAL A 97 9.96 17.80 5.15
N TRP A 98 8.87 17.04 5.09
CA TRP A 98 8.83 15.80 4.32
C TRP A 98 8.30 16.06 2.93
N TYR A 99 9.09 15.69 1.92
CA TYR A 99 8.62 15.70 0.54
C TYR A 99 7.68 14.52 0.29
N HIS A 100 6.88 14.58 -0.77
CA HIS A 100 5.99 13.47 -1.17
C HIS A 100 6.73 12.13 -1.26
N ASN A 101 7.96 12.14 -1.76
CA ASN A 101 8.82 10.97 -1.89
C ASN A 101 9.26 10.40 -0.52
N ASP A 102 9.50 11.26 0.48
CA ASP A 102 9.83 10.81 1.83
C ASP A 102 8.63 10.13 2.46
N ILE A 103 7.44 10.74 2.37
CA ILE A 103 6.19 10.11 2.83
C ILE A 103 6.00 8.78 2.12
N TYR A 104 6.18 8.74 0.79
CA TYR A 104 6.06 7.51 0.00
C TYR A 104 6.96 6.40 0.55
N LEU A 105 8.25 6.68 0.80
CA LEU A 105 9.19 5.71 1.38
C LEU A 105 8.71 5.22 2.76
N ILE A 106 8.30 6.12 3.64
CA ILE A 106 7.79 5.76 4.97
C ILE A 106 6.62 4.77 4.87
N THR A 107 5.69 4.99 3.93
CA THR A 107 4.57 4.06 3.72
C THR A 107 4.98 2.66 3.25
N LYS A 108 6.23 2.48 2.80
CA LYS A 108 6.78 1.19 2.37
C LYS A 108 7.62 0.48 3.41
N ILE A 109 7.93 1.11 4.54
CA ILE A 109 8.76 0.48 5.57
C ILE A 109 8.06 0.35 6.92
N PHE A 110 7.04 1.17 7.20
CA PHE A 110 6.46 1.23 8.54
C PHE A 110 5.90 -0.10 9.04
N TYR A 111 5.46 -0.98 8.13
CA TYR A 111 4.93 -2.29 8.47
C TYR A 111 5.96 -3.26 9.07
N THR A 112 7.26 -2.95 8.94
CA THR A 112 8.35 -3.71 9.56
C THR A 112 8.54 -3.39 11.04
N PHE A 113 7.95 -2.28 11.51
CA PHE A 113 8.07 -1.88 12.89
C PHE A 113 6.99 -2.55 13.75
N PRO A 114 7.28 -2.86 15.03
CA PRO A 114 6.25 -3.25 15.99
C PRO A 114 5.14 -2.19 16.07
N VAL A 115 3.90 -2.63 16.34
CA VAL A 115 2.69 -1.78 16.32
C VAL A 115 2.89 -0.44 17.06
N ASP A 116 3.43 -0.46 18.27
CA ASP A 116 3.59 0.76 19.07
C ASP A 116 4.67 1.72 18.52
N HIS A 117 5.66 1.18 17.79
CA HIS A 117 6.64 2.01 17.08
C HIS A 117 6.07 2.53 15.76
N ALA A 118 5.38 1.68 15.00
CA ALA A 118 4.69 2.04 13.78
C ALA A 118 3.65 3.15 14.01
N GLU A 119 2.97 3.17 15.15
CA GLU A 119 1.99 4.21 15.49
C GLU A 119 2.59 5.62 15.44
N LYS A 120 3.81 5.82 15.95
CA LYS A 120 4.51 7.11 15.88
C LYS A 120 4.79 7.53 14.44
N VAL A 121 5.20 6.58 13.61
CA VAL A 121 5.46 6.76 12.18
C VAL A 121 4.16 7.12 11.44
N ILE A 122 3.08 6.40 11.72
CA ILE A 122 1.76 6.58 11.11
C ILE A 122 1.18 7.96 11.45
N VAL A 123 1.25 8.39 12.71
CA VAL A 123 0.76 9.71 13.15
C VAL A 123 1.48 10.81 12.38
N ARG A 124 2.82 10.79 12.39
CA ARG A 124 3.61 11.83 11.71
C ARG A 124 3.37 11.83 10.19
N ALA A 125 3.37 10.66 9.54
CA ALA A 125 3.09 10.57 8.12
C ALA A 125 1.68 11.09 7.76
N THR A 126 0.69 10.86 8.62
CA THR A 126 -0.67 11.39 8.45
C THR A 126 -0.70 12.92 8.55
N GLU A 127 0.04 13.51 9.48
CA GLU A 127 0.16 14.97 9.63
C GLU A 127 0.84 15.61 8.41
N GLU A 128 1.93 15.04 7.94
CA GLU A 128 2.62 15.51 6.74
C GLU A 128 1.73 15.40 5.49
N LEU A 129 0.96 14.31 5.37
CA LEU A 129 0.02 14.11 4.26
C LEU A 129 -1.06 15.18 4.15
N LYS A 130 -1.48 15.81 5.26
CA LYS A 130 -2.46 16.92 5.22
C LYS A 130 -1.91 18.12 4.46
N LYS A 131 -0.61 18.39 4.52
CA LYS A 131 0.04 19.47 3.76
C LYS A 131 -0.11 19.30 2.25
N TYR A 132 -0.34 18.07 1.79
CA TYR A 132 -0.53 17.71 0.39
C TYR A 132 -2.00 17.59 -0.03
N ASP A 133 -2.99 18.03 0.75
CA ASP A 133 -4.44 17.88 0.44
C ASP A 133 -4.84 18.33 -0.98
N ASN A 134 -4.20 19.39 -1.50
CA ASN A 134 -4.47 19.92 -2.83
C ASN A 134 -3.48 19.41 -3.91
N TYR A 135 -2.58 18.49 -3.57
CA TYR A 135 -1.62 17.94 -4.52
C TYR A 135 -2.30 16.93 -5.47
N PRO A 136 -2.02 16.98 -6.78
CA PRO A 136 -2.69 16.12 -7.76
C PRO A 136 -2.60 14.63 -7.40
N GLN A 137 -3.75 13.93 -7.46
CA GLN A 137 -3.88 12.50 -7.20
C GLN A 137 -3.40 12.02 -5.82
N ILE A 138 -3.19 12.92 -4.86
CA ILE A 138 -2.76 12.56 -3.49
C ILE A 138 -3.76 11.64 -2.79
N HIS A 139 -5.04 11.73 -3.15
CA HIS A 139 -6.10 10.95 -2.52
C HIS A 139 -5.89 9.44 -2.71
N LEU A 140 -5.43 9.00 -3.87
CA LEU A 140 -5.12 7.59 -4.12
C LEU A 140 -4.05 7.09 -3.15
N PHE A 141 -3.01 7.90 -2.97
CA PHE A 141 -1.93 7.60 -2.05
C PHE A 141 -2.40 7.58 -0.59
N LYS A 142 -3.22 8.55 -0.16
CA LYS A 142 -3.82 8.59 1.19
C LYS A 142 -4.69 7.37 1.47
N ILE A 143 -5.55 7.00 0.53
CA ILE A 143 -6.41 5.83 0.64
C ILE A 143 -5.57 4.56 0.83
N SER A 144 -4.57 4.33 -0.02
CA SER A 144 -3.67 3.17 0.13
C SER A 144 -2.91 3.19 1.45
N PHE A 145 -2.42 4.35 1.88
CA PHE A 145 -1.72 4.48 3.15
C PHE A 145 -2.61 4.12 4.35
N LEU A 146 -3.83 4.64 4.40
CA LEU A 146 -4.80 4.35 5.47
C LEU A 146 -5.19 2.87 5.51
N LEU A 147 -5.40 2.24 4.35
CA LEU A 147 -5.66 0.80 4.25
C LEU A 147 -4.48 -0.02 4.77
N ASN A 148 -3.24 0.38 4.45
CA ASN A 148 -2.04 -0.31 4.93
C ASN A 148 -1.90 -0.16 6.45
N CYS A 149 -2.16 1.04 7.01
CA CYS A 149 -2.16 1.28 8.46
C CYS A 149 -3.18 0.37 9.14
N ALA A 150 -4.40 0.32 8.61
CA ALA A 150 -5.45 -0.53 9.14
C ALA A 150 -5.08 -2.02 9.14
N ARG A 151 -4.52 -2.52 8.03
CA ARG A 151 -4.03 -3.90 7.94
C ARG A 151 -2.92 -4.18 8.96
N HIS A 152 -1.99 -3.25 9.14
CA HIS A 152 -0.93 -3.38 10.13
C HIS A 152 -1.49 -3.57 11.56
N TYR A 153 -2.47 -2.75 11.97
CA TYR A 153 -3.14 -2.92 13.27
C TYR A 153 -3.91 -4.23 13.42
N ILE A 154 -4.61 -4.66 12.36
CA ILE A 154 -5.35 -5.94 12.37
C ILE A 154 -4.38 -7.11 12.51
N LEU A 155 -3.29 -7.13 11.74
CA LEU A 155 -2.27 -8.18 11.78
C LEU A 155 -1.49 -8.17 13.11
N GLY A 156 -1.30 -6.99 13.71
CA GLY A 156 -0.70 -6.82 15.03
C GLY A 156 -1.63 -7.17 16.20
N GLY A 157 -2.84 -7.68 15.95
CA GLY A 157 -3.75 -8.13 17.00
C GLY A 157 -4.51 -7.02 17.72
N VAL A 158 -4.49 -5.78 17.22
CA VAL A 158 -5.20 -4.63 17.79
C VAL A 158 -6.21 -4.02 16.80
N PRO A 159 -7.17 -4.81 16.27
CA PRO A 159 -8.07 -4.39 15.20
C PRO A 159 -8.91 -3.14 15.54
N LEU A 160 -9.17 -2.83 16.82
CA LEU A 160 -9.86 -1.58 17.20
C LEU A 160 -9.09 -0.32 16.76
N ARG A 161 -7.75 -0.34 16.80
CA ARG A 161 -6.92 0.80 16.35
C ARG A 161 -7.03 1.03 14.83
N SER A 162 -7.47 0.04 14.06
CA SER A 162 -7.66 0.17 12.60
C SER A 162 -8.87 1.02 12.21
N LYS A 163 -9.90 1.07 13.07
CA LYS A 163 -11.22 1.66 12.77
C LYS A 163 -11.18 3.11 12.27
N PRO A 164 -10.49 4.08 12.91
CA PRO A 164 -10.46 5.46 12.42
C PRO A 164 -9.84 5.56 11.01
N HIS A 165 -8.80 4.77 10.72
CA HIS A 165 -8.16 4.75 9.41
C HIS A 165 -9.09 4.18 8.34
N LEU A 166 -9.84 3.12 8.67
CA LEU A 166 -10.78 2.49 7.75
C LEU A 166 -11.98 3.39 7.43
N ILE A 167 -12.52 4.11 8.42
CA ILE A 167 -13.60 5.08 8.21
C ILE A 167 -13.15 6.16 7.24
N GLU A 168 -11.95 6.73 7.44
CA GLU A 168 -11.43 7.78 6.56
C GLU A 168 -11.08 7.23 5.17
N ALA A 169 -10.51 6.02 5.07
CA ALA A 169 -10.24 5.35 3.81
C ALA A 169 -11.54 5.11 3.02
N GLU A 170 -12.61 4.66 3.66
CA GLU A 170 -13.92 4.47 3.02
C GLU A 170 -14.51 5.80 2.54
N ARG A 171 -14.42 6.86 3.37
CA ARG A 171 -14.90 8.21 3.04
C ARG A 171 -14.18 8.76 1.81
N LEU A 172 -12.85 8.74 1.80
CA LEU A 172 -12.04 9.21 0.68
C LEU A 172 -12.28 8.35 -0.58
N SER A 173 -12.35 7.03 -0.43
CA SER A 173 -12.62 6.13 -1.56
C SER A 173 -13.98 6.42 -2.18
N ARG A 174 -15.01 6.74 -1.38
CA ARG A 174 -16.32 7.15 -1.89
C ARG A 174 -16.27 8.51 -2.58
N LEU A 175 -15.60 9.49 -1.98
CA LEU A 175 -15.47 10.85 -2.53
C LEU A 175 -14.78 10.84 -3.91
N HIS A 176 -13.77 9.99 -4.07
CA HIS A 176 -12.95 9.91 -5.28
C HIS A 176 -13.24 8.70 -6.17
N GLN A 177 -14.34 7.96 -5.91
CA GLN A 177 -14.80 6.82 -6.73
C GLN A 177 -13.76 5.69 -6.88
N VAL A 178 -13.00 5.41 -5.81
CA VAL A 178 -11.98 4.35 -5.76
C VAL A 178 -12.60 3.07 -5.20
N GLU A 179 -13.45 2.42 -5.99
CA GLU A 179 -14.39 1.39 -5.48
C GLU A 179 -13.72 0.17 -4.84
N ILE A 180 -12.60 -0.32 -5.38
CA ILE A 180 -11.88 -1.48 -4.79
C ILE A 180 -11.35 -1.15 -3.41
N SER A 181 -10.84 0.07 -3.23
CA SER A 181 -10.39 0.55 -1.91
C SER A 181 -11.57 0.74 -0.96
N ARG A 182 -12.72 1.22 -1.47
CA ARG A 182 -13.96 1.34 -0.68
C ARG A 182 -14.44 -0.03 -0.18
N ILE A 183 -14.50 -1.03 -1.06
CA ILE A 183 -14.89 -2.40 -0.72
C ILE A 183 -13.93 -2.99 0.31
N THR A 184 -12.62 -2.78 0.12
CA THR A 184 -11.59 -3.25 1.05
C THR A 184 -11.73 -2.61 2.44
N ALA A 185 -11.89 -1.28 2.51
CA ALA A 185 -12.12 -0.58 3.77
C ALA A 185 -13.39 -1.09 4.46
N HIS A 186 -14.47 -1.22 3.68
CA HIS A 186 -15.76 -1.71 4.17
C HIS A 186 -15.69 -3.15 4.68
N HIS A 187 -14.88 -4.01 4.06
CA HIS A 187 -14.64 -5.39 4.52
C HIS A 187 -13.88 -5.40 5.85
N LEU A 188 -12.76 -4.67 5.92
CA LEU A 188 -11.87 -4.67 7.09
C LEU A 188 -12.53 -4.08 8.34
N LEU A 189 -13.54 -3.21 8.20
CA LEU A 189 -14.31 -2.70 9.35
C LEU A 189 -14.99 -3.82 10.17
N ALA A 190 -15.28 -4.97 9.55
CA ALA A 190 -15.89 -6.12 10.22
C ALA A 190 -15.05 -6.63 11.40
N TYR A 191 -13.72 -6.49 11.32
CA TYR A 191 -12.81 -6.91 12.39
C TYR A 191 -13.03 -6.06 13.64
N SER A 192 -13.15 -4.74 13.50
CA SER A 192 -13.44 -3.85 14.63
C SER A 192 -14.84 -4.08 15.18
N GLU A 193 -15.86 -4.24 14.33
CA GLU A 193 -17.24 -4.47 14.76
C GLU A 193 -17.40 -5.78 15.53
N PHE A 194 -16.71 -6.84 15.11
CA PHE A 194 -16.74 -8.12 15.82
C PHE A 194 -16.20 -7.97 17.24
N ILE A 195 -15.05 -7.31 17.39
CA ILE A 195 -14.42 -7.08 18.70
C ILE A 195 -15.25 -6.14 19.58
N GLU A 196 -15.99 -5.20 18.98
CA GLU A 196 -16.94 -4.34 19.69
C GLU A 196 -18.23 -5.05 20.14
N GLY A 197 -18.39 -6.35 19.85
CA GLY A 197 -19.54 -7.14 20.27
C GLY A 197 -20.68 -7.19 19.26
N PHE A 198 -20.42 -6.87 17.99
CA PHE A 198 -21.39 -6.91 16.89
C PHE A 198 -21.07 -8.00 15.84
N PRO A 199 -20.99 -9.29 16.22
CA PRO A 199 -20.53 -10.34 15.33
C PRO A 199 -21.48 -10.61 14.16
N LYS A 200 -22.79 -10.39 14.33
CA LYS A 200 -23.78 -10.59 13.25
C LYS A 200 -23.63 -9.51 12.18
N GLU A 201 -23.48 -8.26 12.60
CA GLU A 201 -23.27 -7.09 11.76
C GLU A 201 -21.94 -7.21 10.99
N ALA A 202 -20.87 -7.61 11.69
CA ALA A 202 -19.57 -7.88 11.09
C ALA A 202 -19.66 -8.96 9.99
N GLN A 203 -20.35 -10.08 10.25
CA GLN A 203 -20.53 -11.13 9.24
C GLN A 203 -21.39 -10.65 8.06
N GLN A 204 -22.44 -9.86 8.31
CA GLN A 204 -23.25 -9.28 7.24
C GLN A 204 -22.42 -8.35 6.35
N ARG A 205 -21.54 -7.54 6.94
CA ARG A 205 -20.60 -6.67 6.23
C ARG A 205 -19.66 -7.46 5.33
N VAL A 206 -19.05 -8.54 5.84
CA VAL A 206 -18.23 -9.46 5.04
C VAL A 206 -19.03 -10.00 3.86
N ASN A 207 -20.22 -10.56 4.12
CA ASN A 207 -21.09 -11.13 3.08
C ASN A 207 -21.45 -10.12 1.98
N ARG A 208 -21.74 -8.86 2.36
CA ARG A 208 -22.03 -7.78 1.40
C ARG A 208 -20.83 -7.51 0.49
N THR A 209 -19.63 -7.39 1.05
CA THR A 209 -18.42 -7.14 0.25
C THR A 209 -18.09 -8.28 -0.70
N THR A 210 -18.23 -9.53 -0.25
CA THR A 210 -18.05 -10.73 -1.09
C THR A 210 -19.05 -10.74 -2.24
N LYS A 211 -20.33 -10.43 -1.97
CA LYS A 211 -21.36 -10.37 -3.02
C LYS A 211 -21.04 -9.32 -4.08
N VAL A 212 -20.54 -8.15 -3.68
CA VAL A 212 -20.15 -7.09 -4.63
C VAL A 212 -18.96 -7.53 -5.48
N LEU A 213 -17.92 -8.13 -4.89
CA LEU A 213 -16.75 -8.61 -5.64
C LEU A 213 -17.13 -9.69 -6.66
N ASN A 214 -17.96 -10.65 -6.28
CA ASN A 214 -18.42 -11.68 -7.21
C ASN A 214 -19.25 -11.08 -8.36
N ALA A 215 -20.09 -10.07 -8.09
CA ALA A 215 -20.84 -9.38 -9.12
C ALA A 215 -19.94 -8.59 -10.08
N LEU A 216 -18.84 -8.00 -9.58
CA LEU A 216 -17.82 -7.37 -10.42
C LEU A 216 -17.10 -8.40 -11.30
N GLU A 217 -16.78 -9.58 -10.75
CA GLU A 217 -16.16 -10.64 -11.56
C GLU A 217 -17.06 -11.10 -12.70
N SER A 218 -18.37 -11.22 -12.47
CA SER A 218 -19.31 -11.57 -13.54
C SER A 218 -19.30 -10.58 -14.70
N LEU A 219 -18.83 -9.34 -14.51
CA LEU A 219 -18.63 -8.39 -15.62
C LEU A 219 -17.37 -8.70 -16.45
N ASN A 220 -16.34 -9.31 -15.84
CA ASN A 220 -15.11 -9.72 -16.51
C ASN A 220 -15.28 -10.97 -17.39
N GLU A 221 -16.41 -11.68 -17.29
CA GLU A 221 -16.68 -12.93 -18.03
C GLU A 221 -16.95 -12.71 -19.54
N PHE A 222 -16.84 -11.48 -20.05
CA PHE A 222 -17.42 -11.11 -21.34
C PHE A 222 -16.44 -10.77 -22.48
N THR A 223 -15.12 -10.63 -22.30
CA THR A 223 -14.24 -10.41 -23.46
C THR A 223 -12.80 -10.96 -23.32
N PRO A 224 -12.10 -11.18 -24.46
CA PRO A 224 -10.65 -11.41 -24.47
C PRO A 224 -9.80 -10.25 -23.92
N ILE A 225 -10.38 -9.05 -23.77
CA ILE A 225 -9.73 -7.83 -23.25
C ILE A 225 -9.56 -7.92 -21.72
N ASP A 226 -10.38 -8.74 -21.05
CA ASP A 226 -10.39 -8.87 -19.59
C ASP A 226 -9.27 -9.77 -19.03
N LYS A 227 -8.36 -10.28 -19.88
CA LYS A 227 -7.19 -11.07 -19.44
C LYS A 227 -6.28 -10.31 -18.46
N ASP A 228 -6.24 -8.99 -18.57
CA ASP A 228 -5.46 -8.11 -17.70
C ASP A 228 -6.30 -7.46 -16.59
N ALA A 229 -7.59 -7.79 -16.50
CA ALA A 229 -8.48 -7.27 -15.48
C ALA A 229 -8.11 -7.79 -14.08
N LEU A 230 -8.52 -7.05 -13.05
CA LEU A 230 -8.42 -7.52 -11.67
C LEU A 230 -9.30 -8.76 -11.49
N ASN A 231 -8.72 -9.81 -10.90
CA ASN A 231 -9.46 -11.00 -10.51
C ASN A 231 -10.16 -10.75 -9.16
N TYR A 232 -11.44 -10.35 -9.21
CA TYR A 232 -12.21 -10.02 -8.02
C TYR A 232 -12.56 -11.25 -7.19
N ASN A 233 -12.69 -12.42 -7.83
CA ASN A 233 -12.86 -13.69 -7.15
C ASN A 233 -11.66 -14.01 -6.24
N LYS A 234 -10.44 -13.74 -6.69
CA LYS A 234 -9.22 -13.92 -5.90
C LYS A 234 -9.22 -13.00 -4.66
N ILE A 235 -9.59 -11.74 -4.84
CA ILE A 235 -9.74 -10.78 -3.73
C ILE A 235 -10.78 -11.29 -2.72
N ALA A 236 -11.95 -11.74 -3.19
CA ALA A 236 -13.00 -12.28 -2.34
C ALA A 236 -12.56 -13.53 -1.56
N ALA A 237 -11.80 -14.42 -2.22
CA ALA A 237 -11.25 -15.62 -1.59
C ALA A 237 -10.22 -15.28 -0.51
N ASP A 238 -9.32 -14.34 -0.79
CA ASP A 238 -8.30 -13.90 0.17
C ASP A 238 -8.94 -13.22 1.39
N HIS A 239 -9.88 -12.31 1.18
CA HIS A 239 -10.69 -11.71 2.25
C HIS A 239 -11.42 -12.76 3.11
N SER A 240 -12.03 -13.75 2.47
CA SER A 240 -12.74 -14.83 3.19
C SER A 240 -11.77 -15.70 4.00
N LYS A 241 -10.59 -16.00 3.45
CA LYS A 241 -9.54 -16.75 4.15
C LYS A 241 -9.03 -16.00 5.37
N GLU A 242 -8.71 -14.72 5.23
CA GLU A 242 -8.25 -13.86 6.33
C GLU A 242 -9.32 -13.76 7.43
N TRP A 243 -10.58 -13.51 7.04
CA TRP A 243 -11.71 -13.42 7.97
C TRP A 243 -11.94 -14.72 8.76
N ASN A 244 -11.92 -15.87 8.09
CA ASN A 244 -12.10 -17.16 8.76
C ASN A 244 -10.94 -17.47 9.72
N LYS A 245 -9.70 -17.11 9.36
CA LYS A 245 -8.55 -17.22 10.25
C LYS A 245 -8.76 -16.35 11.50
N PHE A 246 -9.21 -15.11 11.34
CA PHE A 246 -9.53 -14.24 12.46
C PHE A 246 -10.61 -14.85 13.38
N LEU A 247 -11.72 -15.34 12.83
CA LEU A 247 -12.77 -15.98 13.62
C LEU A 247 -12.27 -17.21 14.40
N SER A 248 -11.41 -18.05 13.79
CA SER A 248 -10.82 -19.20 14.49
C SER A 248 -9.96 -18.80 15.68
N MET A 249 -9.26 -17.66 15.59
CA MET A 249 -8.46 -17.13 16.69
C MET A 249 -9.33 -16.62 17.83
N GLN A 250 -10.48 -15.99 17.53
CA GLN A 250 -11.40 -15.50 18.55
C GLN A 250 -12.14 -16.64 19.28
N ASN A 251 -12.43 -17.74 18.59
CA ASN A 251 -13.10 -18.91 19.21
C ASN A 251 -12.15 -19.80 20.03
N SER A 252 -10.84 -19.53 19.99
CA SER A 252 -9.81 -20.28 20.73
C SER A 252 -9.42 -19.62 22.06
N ILE A 253 -10.06 -18.49 22.41
CA ILE A 253 -9.88 -17.69 23.63
C ILE A 253 -11.15 -17.86 24.48
#